data_AF-A0A960PPN5-F1
#
_entry.id   AF-A0A960PPN5-F1
#
_cell.length_a   1.000
_cell.length_b   1.000
_cell.length_c   1.000
_cell.angle_alpha   90.00
_cell.angle_beta   90.00
_cell.angle_gamma   90.00
#
_symmetry.space_group_name_H-M   'P 1'
#
loop_
_entity.id
_entity.type
_entity.pdbx_description
1 polymer ?
#
loop_
_entity_poly.entity_id
_entity_poly.type
_entity_poly.pdbx_seq_one_letter_code
_entity_poly.pdbx_strand_id
1 'polypeptide(L)'
;MNTELEWSLLRRLRGEISAEEALWLDRQLAEEPETRAAFDELSRIWLGLELPPPSPPTPQFTRELLARFRRERARGPSWSQAPVWARALAAAAALAGVLVGAGVTSWSLGTAAPTDPWGGVTEELSPVDAYLQLVGLGAFEDEQEGASLP
;
A
#
# COMPACT_ATOMS: atom_id res chain seq x y z
N MET A 1 19.19 2.12 40.68
CA MET A 1 20.16 2.04 39.57
C MET A 1 19.97 3.27 38.70
N ASN A 2 21.03 3.81 38.10
CA ASN A 2 20.95 5.02 37.28
C ASN A 2 20.37 4.66 35.89
N THR A 3 19.41 5.44 35.37
CA THR A 3 18.70 5.12 34.10
C THR A 3 19.63 5.09 32.89
N GLU A 4 20.72 5.87 32.92
CA GLU A 4 21.74 5.87 31.86
C GLU A 4 22.53 4.54 31.80
N LEU A 5 22.80 3.95 32.97
CA LEU A 5 23.49 2.67 33.07
C LEU A 5 22.59 1.54 32.54
N GLU A 6 21.32 1.53 32.94
CA GLU A 6 20.31 0.59 32.42
C GLU A 6 20.23 0.62 30.88
N TRP A 7 20.18 1.82 30.30
CA TRP A 7 20.14 1.96 28.85
C TRP A 7 21.41 1.45 28.16
N SER A 8 22.57 1.67 28.78
CA SER A 8 23.86 1.18 28.29
C SER A 8 23.96 -0.35 28.32
N LEU A 9 23.46 -0.99 29.38
CA LEU A 9 23.36 -2.46 29.48
C LEU A 9 22.45 -3.04 28.40
N LEU A 10 21.31 -2.40 28.11
CA LEU A 10 20.43 -2.81 27.03
C LEU A 10 21.08 -2.66 25.64
N ARG A 11 21.74 -1.53 25.37
CA ARG A 11 22.49 -1.34 24.11
C ARG A 11 23.58 -2.38 23.95
N ARG A 12 24.25 -2.79 25.03
CA ARG A 12 25.26 -3.86 25.02
C ARG A 12 24.65 -5.19 24.57
N LEU A 13 23.50 -5.57 25.11
CA LEU A 13 22.81 -6.81 24.74
C LEU A 13 22.35 -6.83 23.28
N ARG A 14 21.99 -5.67 22.72
CA ARG A 14 21.64 -5.54 21.29
C ARG A 14 22.85 -5.50 20.35
N GLY A 15 24.08 -5.41 20.88
CA GLY A 15 25.29 -5.25 20.08
C GLY A 15 25.45 -3.84 19.47
N GLU A 16 24.83 -2.82 20.07
CA GLU A 16 24.77 -1.43 19.54
C GLU A 16 25.73 -0.46 20.24
N ILE A 17 26.69 -0.96 21.00
CA ILE A 17 27.70 -0.12 21.69
C ILE A 17 29.04 -0.16 20.97
N SER A 18 29.80 0.93 21.09
CA SER A 18 31.18 0.98 20.59
C SER A 18 32.11 0.10 21.44
N ALA A 19 33.29 -0.22 20.90
CA ALA A 19 34.30 -0.98 21.64
C ALA A 19 34.79 -0.24 22.90
N GLU A 20 34.88 1.09 22.85
CA GLU A 20 35.29 1.92 23.98
C GLU A 20 34.22 1.96 25.07
N GLU A 21 32.94 2.11 24.69
CA GLU A 21 31.80 2.02 25.60
C GLU A 21 31.74 0.64 26.27
N ALA A 22 32.02 -0.43 25.50
CA ALA A 22 32.06 -1.80 26.04
C ALA A 22 33.12 -1.97 27.12
N LEU A 23 34.35 -1.50 26.87
CA LEU A 23 35.44 -1.57 27.85
C LEU A 23 35.17 -0.73 29.10
N TRP A 24 34.50 0.42 28.95
CA TRP A 24 34.07 1.20 30.10
C TRP A 24 33.02 0.44 30.93
N LEU A 25 32.00 -0.12 30.27
CA LEU A 25 30.93 -0.88 30.91
C LEU A 25 31.45 -2.14 31.61
N ASP A 26 32.39 -2.86 30.97
CA ASP A 26 33.02 -4.05 31.54
C ASP A 26 33.82 -3.71 32.82
N ARG A 27 34.45 -2.52 32.88
CA ARG A 27 35.12 -2.04 34.10
C ARG A 27 34.12 -1.72 35.22
N GLN A 28 33.01 -1.06 34.89
CA GLN A 28 31.95 -0.76 35.86
C GLN A 28 31.34 -2.05 36.43
N LEU A 29 31.08 -3.05 35.58
CA LEU A 29 30.59 -4.36 36.01
C LEU A 29 31.60 -5.15 36.87
N ALA A 30 32.90 -4.85 36.75
CA ALA A 30 33.94 -5.45 37.59
C ALA A 30 34.04 -4.77 38.97
N GLU A 31 33.77 -3.47 39.05
CA GLU A 31 33.82 -2.68 40.28
C GLU A 31 32.56 -2.87 41.14
N GLU A 32 31.39 -3.07 40.52
CA GLU A 32 30.10 -3.14 41.19
C GLU A 32 29.40 -4.51 41.05
N PRO A 33 29.51 -5.40 42.05
CA PRO A 33 28.93 -6.75 41.97
C PRO A 33 27.39 -6.76 41.92
N GLU A 34 26.74 -5.76 42.50
CA GLU A 34 25.28 -5.62 42.43
C GLU A 34 24.81 -5.32 41.00
N THR A 35 25.51 -4.42 40.31
CA THR A 35 25.26 -4.08 38.90
C THR A 35 25.50 -5.28 37.99
N ARG A 36 26.54 -6.09 38.30
CA ARG A 36 26.78 -7.36 37.60
C ARG A 36 25.64 -8.36 37.76
N ALA A 37 25.12 -8.53 38.98
CA ALA A 37 23.97 -9.42 39.21
C ALA A 37 22.72 -8.95 38.44
N ALA A 38 22.47 -7.63 38.39
CA ALA A 38 21.38 -7.06 37.60
C ALA A 38 21.57 -7.29 36.09
N PHE A 39 22.81 -7.16 35.59
CA PHE A 39 23.14 -7.45 34.20
C PHE A 39 22.98 -8.94 33.85
N ASP A 40 23.40 -9.85 34.74
CA ASP A 40 23.23 -11.29 34.55
C ASP A 40 21.75 -11.69 34.51
N GLU A 41 20.91 -11.07 35.35
CA GLU A 41 19.46 -11.26 35.32
C GLU A 41 18.84 -10.76 34.01
N LEU A 42 19.19 -9.53 33.60
CA LEU A 42 18.71 -8.94 32.36
C LEU A 42 19.13 -9.77 31.15
N SER A 43 20.38 -10.25 31.12
CA SER A 43 20.91 -11.11 30.07
C SER A 43 20.12 -12.41 29.97
N ARG A 44 19.75 -13.00 31.11
CA ARG A 44 18.93 -14.23 31.14
C ARG A 44 17.53 -14.00 30.57
N ILE A 45 16.89 -12.89 30.94
CA ILE A 45 15.57 -12.51 30.41
C ILE A 45 15.68 -12.27 28.90
N TRP A 46 16.71 -11.53 28.47
CA TRP A 46 16.95 -11.23 27.05
C TRP A 46 17.14 -12.48 26.21
N LEU A 47 18.01 -13.40 26.65
CA LEU A 47 18.21 -14.69 25.98
C LEU A 47 16.92 -15.55 25.97
N GLY A 48 16.08 -15.42 27.00
CA GLY A 48 14.77 -16.08 27.03
C GLY A 48 13.74 -15.49 26.05
N LEU A 49 13.96 -14.26 25.57
CA LEU A 49 13.14 -13.61 24.54
C LEU A 49 13.62 -13.89 23.12
N GLU A 50 14.83 -14.43 22.94
CA GLU A 50 15.31 -14.81 21.63
C GLU A 50 14.36 -15.85 21.02
N LEU A 51 13.81 -15.53 19.85
CA LEU A 51 12.93 -16.45 19.17
C LEU A 51 13.70 -17.73 18.88
N PRO A 52 13.09 -18.92 19.11
CA PRO A 52 13.71 -20.16 18.68
C PRO A 52 14.04 -20.07 17.19
N PRO A 53 15.13 -20.72 16.74
CA PRO A 53 15.49 -20.72 15.33
C PRO A 53 14.27 -21.15 14.49
N PRO A 54 14.01 -20.49 13.35
CA PRO A 54 12.82 -20.78 12.57
C PRO A 54 12.83 -22.25 12.17
N SER A 55 11.78 -22.97 12.54
CA SER A 55 11.59 -24.35 12.11
C SER A 55 11.41 -24.37 10.59
N PRO A 56 12.00 -25.36 9.87
CA PRO A 56 11.77 -25.48 8.44
C PRO A 56 10.26 -25.61 8.17
N PRO A 57 9.72 -24.90 7.17
CA PRO A 57 8.31 -25.00 6.84
C PRO A 57 7.98 -26.44 6.43
N THR A 58 6.79 -26.91 6.79
CA THR A 58 6.34 -28.24 6.35
C THR A 58 6.27 -28.29 4.82
N PRO A 59 6.47 -29.46 4.18
CA PRO A 59 6.35 -29.58 2.72
C PRO A 59 5.00 -29.13 2.15
N GLN A 60 3.97 -29.08 2.99
CA GLN A 60 2.61 -28.69 2.65
C GLN A 60 2.33 -27.20 2.85
N PHE A 61 3.17 -26.49 3.63
CA PHE A 61 2.97 -25.08 4.00
C PHE A 61 2.65 -24.20 2.80
N THR A 62 3.46 -24.29 1.74
CA THR A 62 3.26 -23.49 0.52
C THR A 62 1.94 -23.82 -0.17
N ARG A 63 1.54 -25.10 -0.20
CA ARG A 63 0.27 -25.53 -0.81
C ARG A 63 -0.93 -25.03 -0.01
N GLU A 64 -0.88 -25.12 1.31
CA GLU A 64 -1.93 -24.65 2.21
C GLU A 64 -2.07 -23.12 2.15
N LEU A 65 -0.95 -22.40 2.12
CA LEU A 65 -0.91 -20.95 1.96
C LEU A 65 -1.56 -20.54 0.63
N LEU A 66 -1.17 -21.17 -0.48
CA LEU A 66 -1.76 -20.93 -1.79
C LEU A 66 -3.26 -21.26 -1.83
N ALA A 67 -3.67 -22.36 -1.22
CA ALA A 67 -5.08 -22.74 -1.13
C ALA A 67 -5.88 -21.74 -0.29
N ARG A 68 -5.30 -21.19 0.79
CA ARG A 68 -5.91 -20.14 1.60
C ARG A 68 -6.05 -18.83 0.81
N PHE A 69 -4.99 -18.37 0.16
CA PHE A 69 -5.03 -17.18 -0.69
C PHE A 69 -6.06 -17.30 -1.82
N ARG A 70 -6.15 -18.45 -2.48
CA ARG A 70 -7.17 -18.71 -3.51
C ARG A 70 -8.59 -18.65 -2.94
N ARG A 71 -8.83 -19.22 -1.75
CA ARG A 71 -10.13 -19.14 -1.07
C ARG A 71 -10.50 -17.72 -0.67
N GLU A 72 -9.55 -16.95 -0.15
CA GLU A 72 -9.76 -15.54 0.20
C GLU A 72 -10.03 -14.69 -1.06
N ARG A 73 -9.30 -14.93 -2.14
CA ARG A 73 -9.54 -14.27 -3.44
C ARG A 73 -10.90 -14.65 -4.05
N ALA A 74 -11.28 -15.93 -3.95
CA ALA A 74 -12.56 -16.44 -4.48
C ALA A 74 -13.78 -15.96 -3.67
N ARG A 75 -13.61 -15.62 -2.39
CA ARG A 75 -14.66 -14.97 -1.59
C ARG A 75 -14.97 -13.53 -2.04
N GLY A 76 -14.13 -12.96 -2.92
CA GLY A 76 -14.26 -11.59 -3.40
C GLY A 76 -14.02 -10.57 -2.28
N PRO A 77 -13.92 -9.28 -2.64
CA PRO A 77 -13.86 -8.22 -1.64
C PRO A 77 -15.18 -8.21 -0.85
N SER A 78 -15.12 -8.68 0.40
CA SER A 78 -16.23 -8.53 1.34
C SER A 78 -16.36 -7.05 1.68
N TRP A 79 -17.32 -6.36 1.07
CA TRP A 79 -17.69 -4.97 1.39
C TRP A 79 -18.15 -4.81 2.86
N SER A 80 -18.42 -5.93 3.55
CA SER A 80 -18.63 -5.98 5.01
C SER A 80 -17.39 -5.66 5.84
N GLN A 81 -16.19 -5.85 5.29
CA GLN A 81 -14.91 -5.58 5.95
C GLN A 81 -14.25 -4.28 5.45
N ALA A 82 -14.91 -3.54 4.57
CA ALA A 82 -14.38 -2.25 4.12
C ALA A 82 -14.35 -1.24 5.28
N PRO A 83 -13.27 -0.44 5.41
CA PRO A 83 -13.19 0.60 6.43
C PRO A 83 -14.31 1.62 6.24
N VAL A 84 -14.77 2.22 7.36
CA VAL A 84 -15.98 3.07 7.40
C VAL A 84 -15.94 4.22 6.38
N TRP A 85 -14.76 4.82 6.15
CA TRP A 85 -14.58 5.89 5.17
C TRP A 85 -14.85 5.46 3.72
N ALA A 86 -14.45 4.24 3.34
CA ALA A 86 -14.66 3.71 1.99
C ALA A 86 -16.16 3.47 1.72
N ARG A 87 -16.89 3.04 2.76
CA ARG A 87 -18.36 2.90 2.71
C ARG A 87 -19.05 4.25 2.60
N ALA A 88 -18.58 5.26 3.32
CA ALA A 88 -19.11 6.61 3.26
C ALA A 88 -18.94 7.23 1.86
N LEU A 89 -17.76 7.07 1.23
CA LEU A 89 -17.53 7.54 -0.14
C LEU A 89 -18.41 6.83 -1.17
N ALA A 90 -18.58 5.51 -1.05
CA ALA A 90 -19.46 4.75 -1.94
C ALA A 90 -20.92 5.19 -1.81
N ALA A 91 -21.40 5.42 -0.59
CA ALA A 91 -22.74 5.95 -0.34
C ALA A 91 -22.91 7.37 -0.90
N ALA A 92 -21.92 8.24 -0.72
CA ALA A 92 -21.94 9.60 -1.25
C ALA A 92 -21.97 9.62 -2.80
N ALA A 93 -21.17 8.77 -3.45
CA ALA A 93 -21.18 8.62 -4.91
C ALA A 93 -22.54 8.12 -5.43
N ALA A 94 -23.15 7.15 -4.75
CA ALA A 94 -24.48 6.66 -5.09
C ALA A 94 -25.55 7.77 -4.98
N LEU A 95 -25.51 8.56 -3.91
CA LEU A 95 -26.43 9.69 -3.71
C LEU A 95 -26.22 10.79 -4.77
N ALA A 96 -24.97 11.10 -5.11
CA ALA A 96 -24.66 12.05 -6.17
C ALA A 96 -25.18 11.59 -7.54
N GLY A 97 -25.02 10.31 -7.87
CA GLY A 97 -25.57 9.72 -9.09
C GLY A 97 -27.10 9.80 -9.16
N VAL A 98 -27.79 9.54 -8.05
CA VAL A 98 -29.27 9.68 -7.96
C VAL A 98 -29.71 11.13 -8.14
N LEU A 99 -29.01 12.09 -7.54
CA LEU A 99 -29.33 13.52 -7.68
C LEU A 99 -29.12 14.02 -9.12
N VAL A 100 -28.05 13.59 -9.79
CA VAL A 100 -27.81 13.89 -11.20
C VAL A 100 -28.90 13.26 -12.08
N GLY A 101 -29.25 12.00 -11.85
CA GLY A 101 -30.31 11.33 -12.60
C GLY A 101 -31.70 11.96 -12.43
N ALA A 102 -32.04 12.40 -11.22
CA ALA A 102 -33.30 13.09 -10.93
C ALA A 102 -33.34 14.50 -11.55
N GLY A 103 -32.22 15.24 -11.52
CA GLY A 103 -32.14 16.60 -12.08
C GLY A 103 -32.31 16.65 -13.60
N VAL A 104 -31.76 15.68 -14.34
CA VAL A 104 -31.83 15.66 -15.82
C VAL A 104 -33.25 15.42 -16.34
N THR A 105 -34.11 14.73 -15.58
CA THR A 105 -35.52 14.54 -16.00
C THR A 105 -36.37 15.81 -15.91
N SER A 106 -35.94 16.82 -15.15
CA SER A 106 -36.69 18.07 -14.97
C SER A 106 -36.47 19.11 -16.07
N TRP A 107 -35.43 18.97 -16.89
CA TRP A 107 -35.12 19.90 -18.00
C TRP A 107 -35.61 19.43 -19.37
N SER A 108 -36.19 18.23 -19.49
CA SER A 108 -36.64 17.65 -20.76
C SER A 108 -38.14 17.87 -21.06
N LEU A 109 -38.89 18.57 -20.21
CA LEU A 109 -40.33 18.83 -20.43
C LEU A 109 -40.58 20.28 -20.85
N GLY A 110 -39.98 20.69 -21.96
CA GLY A 110 -40.15 22.06 -22.44
C GLY A 110 -39.53 22.31 -23.80
N THR A 111 -39.96 21.59 -24.83
CA THR A 111 -40.23 22.14 -26.17
C THR A 111 -40.68 21.04 -27.11
N ALA A 112 -41.96 21.11 -27.49
CA ALA A 112 -42.46 20.48 -28.69
C ALA A 112 -41.84 21.18 -29.92
N ALA A 113 -41.49 20.37 -30.92
CA ALA A 113 -40.85 20.67 -32.21
C ALA A 113 -41.81 21.40 -33.21
N PRO A 114 -41.56 21.54 -34.54
CA PRO A 114 -40.38 21.22 -35.38
C PRO A 114 -40.07 22.24 -36.54
N THR A 115 -39.07 21.86 -37.36
CA THR A 115 -38.86 22.12 -38.82
C THR A 115 -37.70 23.02 -39.27
N ASP A 116 -36.69 22.33 -39.80
CA ASP A 116 -35.58 22.77 -40.66
C ASP A 116 -36.07 23.55 -41.88
N PRO A 117 -35.26 24.46 -42.43
CA PRO A 117 -34.49 24.07 -43.62
C PRO A 117 -33.15 24.84 -43.73
N TRP A 118 -32.15 24.23 -44.37
CA TRP A 118 -30.85 24.83 -44.73
C TRP A 118 -29.76 24.81 -43.63
N GLY A 119 -29.00 23.72 -43.65
CA GLY A 119 -27.62 23.83 -44.10
C GLY A 119 -26.60 24.32 -43.07
N GLY A 120 -26.00 23.38 -42.37
CA GLY A 120 -24.74 23.58 -41.68
C GLY A 120 -24.07 22.23 -41.50
N VAL A 121 -23.35 21.79 -42.53
CA VAL A 121 -22.37 20.70 -42.43
C VAL A 121 -21.44 21.07 -41.27
N THR A 122 -21.58 20.39 -40.14
CA THR A 122 -20.48 20.25 -39.20
C THR A 122 -20.02 18.82 -39.39
N GLU A 123 -18.82 18.67 -39.93
CA GLU A 123 -18.09 17.42 -39.94
C GLU A 123 -18.17 16.84 -38.52
N GLU A 124 -18.94 15.76 -38.37
CA GLU A 124 -18.85 14.89 -37.22
C GLU A 124 -17.42 14.35 -37.20
N LEU A 125 -16.57 14.97 -36.38
CA LEU A 125 -15.38 14.31 -35.89
C LEU A 125 -15.83 12.99 -35.28
N SER A 126 -15.38 11.91 -35.91
CA SER A 126 -15.62 10.54 -35.48
C SER A 126 -15.34 10.46 -33.97
N PRO A 127 -16.25 9.84 -33.17
CA PRO A 127 -16.03 9.63 -31.74
C PRO A 127 -14.69 8.95 -31.42
N VAL A 128 -14.12 8.24 -32.40
CA VAL A 128 -12.81 7.58 -32.30
C VAL A 128 -11.67 8.61 -32.25
N ASP A 129 -11.72 9.69 -33.03
CA ASP A 129 -10.66 10.71 -33.08
C ASP A 129 -10.65 11.57 -31.81
N ALA A 130 -11.82 11.88 -31.26
CA ALA A 130 -11.96 12.58 -29.99
C ALA A 130 -11.44 11.74 -28.81
N TYR A 131 -11.62 10.41 -28.87
CA TYR A 131 -11.11 9.51 -27.83
C TYR A 131 -9.57 9.35 -27.92
N LEU A 132 -9.01 9.28 -29.14
CA LEU A 132 -7.57 9.18 -29.35
C LEU A 132 -6.82 10.45 -28.90
N GLN A 133 -7.38 11.64 -29.12
CA GLN A 133 -6.83 12.89 -28.60
C GLN A 133 -6.85 12.97 -27.08
N LEU A 134 -7.91 12.47 -26.43
CA LEU A 134 -8.09 12.60 -24.98
C LEU A 134 -7.21 11.64 -24.17
N VAL A 135 -6.81 10.52 -24.77
CA VAL A 135 -5.88 9.53 -24.16
C VAL A 135 -4.41 9.91 -24.41
N GLY A 136 -4.12 10.98 -25.15
CA GLY A 136 -2.75 11.41 -25.46
C GLY A 136 -2.01 10.44 -26.38
N LEU A 137 -2.74 9.56 -27.08
CA LEU A 137 -2.23 8.73 -28.15
C LEU A 137 -2.44 9.49 -29.47
N GLY A 138 -1.77 10.63 -29.57
CA GLY A 138 -1.56 11.28 -30.87
C GLY A 138 -0.87 10.27 -31.79
N ALA A 139 -1.36 10.19 -33.02
CA ALA A 139 -0.90 9.33 -34.09
C ALA A 139 0.62 9.06 -34.01
N PHE A 140 0.98 7.80 -33.74
CA PHE A 140 2.27 7.29 -34.16
C PHE A 140 2.20 7.22 -35.68
N GLU A 141 2.57 8.31 -36.34
CA GLU A 141 2.95 8.27 -37.75
C GLU A 141 4.10 7.27 -37.88
N ASP A 142 3.89 6.28 -38.75
CA ASP A 142 4.89 5.34 -39.22
C ASP A 142 6.06 6.12 -39.84
N GLU A 143 7.07 6.44 -39.04
CA GLU A 143 8.38 6.85 -39.54
C GLU A 143 9.18 5.57 -39.90
N GLN A 144 8.68 4.88 -40.93
CA GLN A 144 9.51 3.98 -41.74
C GLN A 144 10.36 4.83 -42.68
N GLU A 145 11.53 5.28 -42.22
CA GLU A 145 12.61 5.69 -43.12
C GLU A 145 13.95 5.05 -42.72
N GLY A 146 14.22 3.93 -43.40
CA GLY A 146 15.48 3.77 -44.13
C GLY A 146 16.79 3.73 -43.34
N ALA A 147 17.13 2.57 -42.78
CA ALA A 147 18.53 2.18 -42.60
C ALA A 147 18.87 1.05 -43.59
N SER A 148 19.20 1.45 -44.82
CA SER A 148 19.89 0.60 -45.78
C SER A 148 21.34 0.38 -45.31
N LEU A 149 21.68 -0.86 -44.99
CA LEU A 149 23.04 -1.42 -45.06
C LEU A 149 23.13 -2.20 -46.38
N PRO A 150 24.23 -2.08 -47.13
CA PRO A 150 25.39 -2.92 -46.84
C PRO A 150 26.71 -2.17 -46.62
#